data_AF-C5K695-F1
#
_entry.id   AF-C5K695-F1
#
_cell.length_a   1.000
_cell.length_b   1.000
_cell.length_c   1.000
_cell.angle_alpha   90.00
_cell.angle_beta   90.00
_cell.angle_gamma   90.00
#
_symmetry.space_group_name_H-M   'P 1'
#
loop_
_entity.id
_entity.type
_entity.pdbx_description
1 polymer ?
#
loop_
_entity_poly.entity_id
_entity_poly.type
_entity_poly.pdbx_seq_one_letter_code
_entity_poly.pdbx_strand_id
1 'polypeptide(L)'
;MGIQKRRKKNANNTRGGIVKAKRHTRDIDQIHDDLKAPEKFSTMPVDEDLPGRGQHYCVSCAKYFINDIALVAHFKTPKHRRRLKQALDEPHTQEAAEAAVGYGRV
;
A
#
# COMPACT_ATOMS: atom_id res chain seq x y z
N MET A 1 -30.45 -10.05 -45.82
CA MET A 1 -29.16 -9.85 -45.12
C MET A 1 -29.39 -8.88 -43.97
N GLY A 2 -29.66 -9.37 -42.75
CA GLY A 2 -29.92 -8.52 -41.58
C GLY A 2 -28.70 -8.44 -40.67
N ILE A 3 -28.16 -7.24 -40.46
CA ILE A 3 -27.01 -7.02 -39.57
C ILE A 3 -27.48 -7.27 -38.14
N GLN A 4 -27.10 -8.42 -37.57
CA GLN A 4 -27.35 -8.74 -36.17
C GLN A 4 -26.52 -7.78 -35.28
N LYS A 5 -27.20 -6.94 -34.49
CA LYS A 5 -26.54 -6.05 -33.52
C LYS A 5 -25.86 -6.87 -32.43
N ARG A 6 -24.53 -6.83 -32.37
CA ARG A 6 -23.75 -7.41 -31.26
C ARG A 6 -24.15 -6.76 -29.93
N ARG A 7 -24.50 -7.56 -28.94
CA ARG A 7 -24.82 -7.14 -27.57
C ARG A 7 -23.58 -6.43 -26.98
N LYS A 8 -23.67 -5.12 -26.68
CA LYS A 8 -22.57 -4.37 -26.06
C LYS A 8 -22.25 -4.98 -24.69
N LYS A 9 -21.02 -5.47 -24.50
CA LYS A 9 -20.51 -5.81 -23.18
C LYS A 9 -20.15 -4.49 -22.49
N ASN A 10 -20.79 -4.17 -21.38
CA ASN A 10 -20.40 -3.02 -20.57
C ASN A 10 -19.00 -3.29 -20.00
N ALA A 11 -18.00 -2.58 -20.50
CA ALA A 11 -16.67 -2.60 -19.91
C ALA A 11 -16.73 -1.73 -18.65
N ASN A 12 -16.82 -2.36 -17.49
CA ASN A 12 -16.89 -1.68 -16.19
C ASN A 12 -15.52 -1.06 -15.78
N ASN A 13 -14.83 -0.40 -16.72
CA ASN A 13 -13.47 0.10 -16.58
C ASN A 13 -13.42 1.49 -15.91
N THR A 14 -14.13 1.66 -14.79
CA THR A 14 -14.06 2.91 -14.03
C THR A 14 -12.97 2.82 -12.97
N ARG A 15 -11.75 3.27 -13.32
CA ARG A 15 -10.62 3.43 -12.36
C ARG A 15 -10.99 4.27 -11.13
N GLY A 16 -12.02 5.11 -11.25
CA GLY A 16 -12.54 5.93 -10.15
C GLY A 16 -13.05 5.16 -8.93
N GLY A 17 -13.29 3.84 -9.00
CA GLY A 17 -13.58 3.02 -7.83
C GLY A 17 -12.37 2.74 -6.92
N ILE A 18 -11.16 2.80 -7.51
CA ILE A 18 -9.90 2.37 -6.89
C ILE A 18 -9.19 3.55 -6.21
N VAL A 19 -9.27 4.75 -6.80
CA VAL A 19 -8.55 5.95 -6.34
C VAL A 19 -9.38 6.79 -5.34
N LYS A 20 -10.38 6.20 -4.68
CA LYS A 20 -11.23 6.95 -3.74
C LYS A 20 -10.52 7.12 -2.40
N ALA A 21 -10.58 8.33 -1.84
CA ALA A 21 -10.02 8.65 -0.52
C ALA A 21 -10.46 7.68 0.60
N LYS A 22 -11.72 7.22 0.60
CA LYS A 22 -12.23 6.25 1.59
C LYS A 22 -11.50 4.89 1.59
N ARG A 23 -10.89 4.50 0.47
CA ARG A 23 -10.18 3.21 0.31
C ARG A 23 -8.69 3.41 0.11
N HIS A 24 -8.18 4.57 0.54
CA HIS A 24 -6.78 4.91 0.40
C HIS A 24 -5.92 4.01 1.28
N THR A 25 -4.84 3.48 0.70
CA THR A 25 -3.83 2.69 1.41
C THR A 25 -2.71 3.61 1.87
N ARG A 26 -1.94 3.22 2.90
CA ARG A 26 -0.76 4.00 3.31
C ARG A 26 0.20 4.26 2.15
N ASP A 27 0.69 5.50 2.10
CA ASP A 27 1.65 5.95 1.09
C ASP A 27 3.03 5.34 1.29
N ILE A 28 3.85 5.36 0.24
CA ILE A 28 5.21 4.79 0.28
C ILE A 28 6.08 5.58 1.25
N ASP A 29 5.98 6.91 1.23
CA ASP A 29 6.83 7.79 2.04
C ASP A 29 6.52 7.62 3.53
N GLN A 30 5.24 7.46 3.89
CA GLN A 30 4.81 7.10 5.25
C GLN A 30 5.38 5.75 5.70
N ILE A 31 5.37 4.76 4.81
CA ILE A 31 5.91 3.42 5.10
C ILE A 31 7.42 3.47 5.27
N HIS A 32 8.13 4.28 4.47
CA HIS A 32 9.57 4.46 4.60
C HIS A 32 9.93 5.03 5.98
N ASP A 33 9.16 5.99 6.48
CA ASP A 33 9.35 6.51 7.85
C ASP A 33 8.97 5.50 8.94
N ASP A 34 7.92 4.70 8.72
CA ASP A 34 7.56 3.60 9.61
C ASP A 34 8.68 2.54 9.71
N LEU A 35 9.39 2.28 8.60
CA LEU A 35 10.53 1.35 8.56
C LEU A 35 11.75 1.87 9.34
N LYS A 36 11.93 3.20 9.46
CA LYS A 36 12.99 3.79 10.31
C LYS A 36 12.72 3.57 11.80
N ALA A 37 11.46 3.39 12.20
CA ALA A 37 11.04 3.22 13.59
C ALA A 37 10.34 1.87 13.83
N PRO A 38 11.05 0.73 13.67
CA PRO A 38 10.45 -0.60 13.76
C PRO A 38 9.91 -0.96 15.16
N GLU A 39 10.43 -0.29 16.20
CA GLU A 39 10.07 -0.56 17.59
C GLU A 39 8.58 -0.31 17.88
N LYS A 40 7.99 0.68 17.20
CA LYS A 40 6.56 1.05 17.34
C LYS A 40 5.62 -0.10 16.94
N PHE A 41 6.06 -0.99 16.06
CA PHE A 41 5.25 -2.05 15.49
C PHE A 41 5.50 -3.42 16.14
N SER A 42 6.46 -3.50 17.06
CA SER A 42 6.80 -4.75 17.76
C SER A 42 5.87 -5.02 18.96
N THR A 43 5.30 -3.97 19.55
CA THR A 43 4.36 -4.07 20.67
C THR A 43 3.06 -3.36 20.30
N MET A 44 2.21 -4.02 19.50
CA MET A 44 0.88 -3.51 19.22
C MET A 44 -0.12 -3.89 20.33
N PRO A 45 -1.05 -3.00 20.68
CA PRO A 45 -2.16 -3.36 21.56
C PRO A 45 -3.03 -4.42 20.90
N VAL A 46 -3.61 -5.28 21.73
CA VAL A 46 -4.55 -6.30 21.29
C VAL A 46 -5.88 -5.62 20.97
N ASP A 47 -6.29 -5.68 19.70
CA ASP A 47 -7.51 -5.04 19.21
C ASP A 47 -8.42 -6.10 18.57
N GLU A 48 -9.66 -6.23 19.06
CA GLU A 48 -10.60 -7.28 18.67
C GLU A 48 -11.26 -7.03 17.31
N ASP A 49 -11.29 -5.78 16.84
CA ASP A 49 -11.88 -5.42 15.54
C ASP A 49 -10.92 -5.74 14.37
N LEU A 50 -9.64 -5.93 14.67
CA LEU A 50 -8.62 -6.23 13.67
C LEU A 50 -8.40 -7.74 13.49
N PRO A 51 -8.09 -8.19 12.27
CA PRO A 51 -7.79 -9.59 12.02
C PRO A 51 -6.52 -10.00 12.79
N GLY A 52 -6.54 -11.21 13.38
CA GLY A 52 -5.43 -11.70 14.20
C GLY A 52 -5.20 -10.87 15.47
N ARG A 53 -6.25 -10.20 15.96
CA ARG A 53 -6.22 -9.33 17.14
C ARG A 53 -5.17 -8.20 17.07
N GLY A 54 -4.84 -7.76 15.85
CA GLY A 54 -3.80 -6.76 15.59
C GLY A 54 -2.35 -7.25 15.74
N GLN A 55 -2.11 -8.53 16.06
CA GLN A 55 -0.77 -9.02 16.40
C GLN A 55 0.08 -9.34 15.17
N HIS A 56 -0.52 -9.83 14.09
CA HIS A 56 0.22 -10.25 12.89
C HIS A 56 0.20 -9.14 11.83
N TYR A 57 1.10 -8.15 11.97
CA TYR A 57 1.15 -6.98 11.09
C TYR A 57 2.39 -6.97 10.18
N CYS A 58 2.20 -6.58 8.92
CA CYS A 58 3.30 -6.30 8.00
C CYS A 58 3.46 -4.79 7.80
N VAL A 59 4.59 -4.23 8.25
CA VAL A 59 4.91 -2.80 8.16
C VAL A 59 4.95 -2.31 6.71
N SER A 60 5.65 -3.02 5.83
CA SER A 60 5.84 -2.58 4.44
C SER A 60 4.58 -2.59 3.59
N CYS A 61 3.60 -3.43 3.92
CA CYS A 61 2.33 -3.52 3.20
C CYS A 61 1.16 -2.87 3.95
N ALA A 62 1.41 -2.34 5.15
CA ALA A 62 0.40 -1.80 6.06
C ALA A 62 -0.84 -2.70 6.19
N LYS A 63 -0.62 -4.01 6.37
CA LYS A 63 -1.70 -5.01 6.37
C LYS A 63 -1.59 -5.97 7.54
N TYR A 64 -2.74 -6.21 8.16
CA TYR A 64 -2.94 -7.20 9.21
C TYR A 64 -3.32 -8.57 8.63
N PHE A 65 -2.85 -9.62 9.28
CA PHE A 65 -3.08 -11.02 8.94
C PHE A 65 -3.73 -11.75 10.12
N ILE A 66 -4.32 -12.90 9.83
CA ILE A 66 -5.07 -13.67 10.81
C ILE A 66 -4.14 -14.45 11.75
N ASN A 67 -3.07 -15.06 11.20
CA ASN A 67 -2.12 -15.93 11.91
C ASN A 67 -0.68 -15.70 11.38
N ASP A 68 0.33 -16.16 12.12
CA ASP A 68 1.75 -16.08 11.71
C ASP A 68 2.06 -16.79 10.39
N ILE A 69 1.43 -17.95 10.15
CA ILE A 69 1.65 -18.73 8.92
C ILE A 69 1.28 -17.90 7.68
N ALA A 70 0.19 -17.13 7.76
CA ALA A 70 -0.25 -16.27 6.67
C ALA A 70 0.72 -15.09 6.45
N LEU A 71 1.30 -14.56 7.52
CA LEU A 71 2.30 -13.49 7.48
C LEU A 71 3.62 -14.00 6.86
N VAL A 72 4.09 -15.19 7.24
CA VAL A 72 5.28 -15.81 6.64
C VAL A 72 5.04 -16.13 5.16
N ALA A 73 3.85 -16.62 4.79
CA ALA A 73 3.49 -16.84 3.40
C ALA A 73 3.45 -15.52 2.61
N HIS A 74 2.97 -14.42 3.23
CA HIS A 74 2.94 -13.10 2.61
C HIS A 74 4.34 -12.59 2.23
N PHE A 75 5.35 -12.77 3.09
CA PHE A 75 6.73 -12.35 2.81
C PHE A 75 7.32 -13.00 1.55
N LYS A 76 6.88 -14.22 1.22
CA LYS A 76 7.34 -14.92 0.02
C LYS A 76 6.74 -14.36 -1.27
N THR A 77 5.64 -13.60 -1.20
CA THR A 77 4.92 -13.12 -2.40
C THR A 77 5.68 -12.02 -3.15
N PRO A 78 5.58 -11.96 -4.49
CA PRO A 78 6.28 -10.94 -5.30
C PRO A 78 5.77 -9.53 -5.03
N LYS A 79 4.50 -9.38 -4.63
CA LYS A 79 3.90 -8.08 -4.26
C LYS A 79 4.61 -7.47 -3.06
N HIS A 80 4.85 -8.29 -2.04
CA HIS A 80 5.58 -7.87 -0.84
C HIS A 80 7.01 -7.46 -1.19
N ARG A 81 7.74 -8.30 -1.94
CA ARG A 81 9.12 -8.01 -2.35
C ARG A 81 9.23 -6.73 -3.18
N ARG A 82 8.27 -6.48 -4.07
CA ARG A 82 8.22 -5.23 -4.84
C ARG A 82 7.99 -4.03 -3.92
N ARG A 83 7.07 -4.14 -2.97
CA ARG A 83 6.75 -3.06 -2.04
C ARG A 83 7.91 -2.75 -1.09
N LEU A 84 8.61 -3.78 -0.61
CA LEU A 84 9.83 -3.62 0.18
C LEU A 84 10.90 -2.85 -0.57
N LYS A 85 11.15 -3.16 -1.85
CA LYS A 85 12.12 -2.42 -2.66
C LYS A 85 11.75 -0.95 -2.76
N GLN A 86 10.50 -0.66 -3.12
CA GLN A 86 9.98 0.71 -3.21
C GLN A 86 10.06 1.49 -1.90
N ALA A 87 9.89 0.82 -0.77
CA ALA A 87 9.94 1.44 0.55
C ALA A 87 11.36 1.58 1.11
N LEU A 88 12.37 0.96 0.47
CA LEU A 88 13.78 1.15 0.78
C LEU A 88 14.42 2.20 -0.13
N ASP A 89 13.88 2.38 -1.33
CA ASP A 89 14.26 3.48 -2.22
C ASP A 89 13.90 4.83 -1.58
N GLU A 90 14.69 5.86 -1.89
CA GLU A 90 14.48 7.20 -1.33
C GLU A 90 13.10 7.76 -1.74
N PRO A 91 12.23 8.11 -0.76
CA PRO A 91 10.89 8.56 -1.03
C PRO A 91 10.88 9.91 -1.74
N HIS A 92 9.85 10.15 -2.54
CA HIS A 92 9.71 11.43 -3.23
C HIS A 92 9.08 12.45 -2.28
N THR A 93 9.89 13.39 -1.79
CA THR A 93 9.43 14.44 -0.88
C THR A 93 9.03 15.71 -1.62
N GLN A 94 8.18 16.53 -0.98
CA GLN A 94 7.78 17.83 -1.50
C GLN A 94 9.00 18.74 -1.71
N GLU A 95 9.96 18.72 -0.78
CA GLU A 95 11.20 19.50 -0.87
C GLU A 95 12.03 19.12 -2.11
N ALA A 96 12.11 17.83 -2.43
CA ALA A 96 12.79 17.36 -3.64
C ALA A 96 12.09 17.84 -4.92
N ALA A 97 10.75 17.92 -4.90
CA ALA A 97 9.97 18.45 -6.02
C ALA A 97 10.16 19.96 -6.19
N GLU A 98 10.18 20.72 -5.09
CA GLU A 98 10.41 22.16 -5.10
C GLU A 98 11.82 22.49 -5.58
N ALA A 99 12.84 21.78 -5.07
CA ALA A 99 14.23 21.95 -5.48
C ALA A 99 14.44 21.67 -6.98
N ALA A 100 13.75 20.66 -7.53
CA ALA A 100 13.81 20.35 -8.96
C ALA A 100 13.25 21.48 -9.85
N VAL A 101 12.35 22.30 -9.32
CA VAL A 101 11.75 23.46 -10.01
C VAL A 101 12.47 24.77 -9.64
N GLY A 102 13.49 24.71 -8.78
CA GLY A 102 14.26 25.88 -8.33
C GLY A 102 13.58 26.70 -7.22
N TYR A 103 12.59 26.11 -6.54
CA TYR A 103 11.97 26.66 -5.33
C TYR A 103 12.59 25.99 -4.09
N GLY A 104 12.96 26.77 -3.06
CA GLY A 104 13.53 26.22 -1.83
C GLY A 104 15.07 26.09 -1.86
N ARG A 105 15.66 26.48 -0.73
CA ARG A 105 17.07 26.74 -0.40
C ARG A 105 18.16 25.97 -1.18
N VAL A 106 19.06 26.75 -1.79
CA VAL A 106 20.48 26.41 -2.07
C VAL A 106 21.21 26.13 -0.76
#